data_AF-A0A367ISP1-F1
#
_entry.id   AF-A0A367ISP1-F1
#
_cell.length_a   1.000
_cell.length_b   1.000
_cell.length_c   1.000
_cell.angle_alpha   90.00
_cell.angle_beta   90.00
_cell.angle_gamma   90.00
#
_symmetry.space_group_name_H-M   'P 1'
#
loop_
_entity.id
_entity.type
_entity.pdbx_description
1 polymer ?
#
loop_
_entity_poly.entity_id
_entity_poly.type
_entity_poly.pdbx_seq_one_letter_code
_entity_poly.pdbx_strand_id
1 'polypeptide(L)'
;MSFLKQFGHLSIQTRNIGSGKHLNPTKFTSILANVPFRPTSPWQMFAAEKLKGTKNEKMGQRMADISAEWKSLSEQDKKKYFDIYKEKKEAHDAAMEKALNNATSKQFYEENLLRKKYKLPLLKDPKKPKKPLNAYMLYFQAKKDDPSVYGLTIQEKTKKIAQQYAQLPESEKKSFTEKANKLHEEYRKKLAEYNRLVGKPSKE
;
A
#
# COMPACT_ATOMS: atom_id res chain seq x y z
N MET A 1 -4.20 -21.45 10.68
CA MET A 1 -4.77 -20.40 9.80
C MET A 1 -3.83 -19.21 9.82
N SER A 2 -3.10 -18.99 8.72
CA SER A 2 -2.01 -18.01 8.65
C SER A 2 -2.56 -16.59 8.43
N PHE A 3 -2.20 -15.67 9.33
CA PHE A 3 -2.51 -14.23 9.29
C PHE A 3 -1.78 -13.46 8.16
N LEU A 4 -1.31 -14.13 7.11
CA LEU A 4 -0.61 -13.52 5.97
C LEU A 4 -1.50 -13.22 4.76
N LYS A 5 -2.82 -13.40 4.84
CA LYS A 5 -3.74 -13.18 3.71
C LYS A 5 -4.49 -11.82 3.71
N GLN A 6 -4.12 -10.85 4.55
CA GLN A 6 -4.81 -9.55 4.58
C GLN A 6 -4.11 -8.39 3.83
N PHE A 7 -2.99 -8.65 3.14
CA PHE A 7 -2.33 -7.68 2.26
C PHE A 7 -2.54 -7.94 0.76
N GLY A 8 -3.55 -8.76 0.42
CA GLY A 8 -3.87 -9.20 -0.95
C GLY A 8 -4.58 -8.20 -1.86
N HIS A 9 -4.37 -6.88 -1.70
CA HIS A 9 -4.81 -5.90 -2.70
C HIS A 9 -3.97 -4.61 -2.66
N LEU A 10 -2.66 -4.76 -2.92
CA LEU A 10 -1.78 -3.68 -3.37
C LEU A 10 -1.27 -3.99 -4.79
N SER A 11 -2.17 -4.41 -5.68
CA SER A 11 -1.90 -4.42 -7.11
C SER A 11 -2.07 -2.99 -7.64
N ILE A 12 -1.06 -2.53 -8.38
CA ILE A 12 -0.98 -1.24 -9.09
C ILE A 12 -0.45 -0.07 -8.23
N GLN A 13 0.83 -0.17 -7.84
CA GLN A 13 1.72 1.00 -7.90
C GLN A 13 2.84 0.70 -8.91
N THR A 14 2.45 0.55 -10.17
CA THR A 14 3.34 0.57 -11.34
C THR A 14 3.62 2.02 -11.72
N ARG A 15 4.31 2.73 -10.84
CA ARG A 15 5.21 3.78 -11.31
C ARG A 15 6.55 3.44 -10.72
N ASN A 16 7.50 3.15 -11.60
CA ASN A 16 8.90 3.32 -11.29
C ASN A 16 9.05 4.83 -10.99
N ILE A 17 8.80 5.21 -9.72
CA ILE A 17 9.00 6.57 -9.27
C ILE A 17 10.49 6.77 -9.45
N GLY A 18 10.84 7.68 -10.36
CA GLY A 18 12.20 7.94 -10.78
C GLY A 18 13.15 7.94 -9.59
N SER A 19 14.33 7.38 -9.83
CA SER A 19 15.42 7.20 -8.88
C SER A 19 15.34 8.15 -7.68
N GLY A 20 15.45 7.61 -6.46
CA GLY A 20 15.54 8.40 -5.22
C GLY A 20 16.66 9.45 -5.17
N LYS A 21 17.40 9.67 -6.26
CA LYS A 21 18.32 10.79 -6.50
C LYS A 21 17.68 12.17 -6.24
N HIS A 22 16.36 12.32 -6.32
CA HIS A 22 15.67 13.58 -6.02
C HIS A 22 15.16 13.70 -4.57
N LEU A 23 15.38 12.68 -3.74
CA LEU A 23 14.89 12.60 -2.36
C LEU A 23 16.00 12.74 -1.30
N ASN A 24 17.17 13.26 -1.67
CA ASN A 24 18.20 13.62 -0.71
C ASN A 24 18.16 15.14 -0.44
N PRO A 25 17.20 15.68 0.34
CA PRO A 25 17.49 16.92 1.06
C PRO A 25 18.78 16.65 1.83
N THR A 26 19.80 17.47 1.64
CA THR A 26 21.10 17.37 2.36
C THR A 26 20.96 17.40 3.89
N LYS A 27 19.75 17.67 4.42
CA LYS A 27 19.43 17.79 5.83
C LYS A 27 18.43 16.75 6.38
N PHE A 28 17.95 15.79 5.58
CA PHE A 28 16.91 14.85 6.04
C PHE A 28 17.24 13.39 5.75
N THR A 29 17.43 12.62 6.82
CA THR A 29 17.53 11.16 6.75
C THR A 29 16.11 10.57 6.67
N SER A 30 15.72 10.08 5.49
CA SER A 30 14.44 9.37 5.31
C SER A 30 14.37 8.13 6.18
N ILE A 31 13.17 7.79 6.67
CA ILE A 31 12.89 6.51 7.32
C ILE A 31 13.31 5.34 6.42
N LEU A 32 13.21 5.53 5.10
CA LEU A 32 13.53 4.53 4.10
C LEU A 32 14.97 4.62 3.56
N ALA A 33 15.85 5.44 4.16
CA ALA A 33 17.19 5.66 3.65
C ALA A 33 18.03 4.36 3.56
N ASN A 34 17.84 3.45 4.52
CA ASN A 34 18.56 2.18 4.60
C ASN A 34 17.78 1.00 4.01
N VAL A 35 16.61 1.26 3.42
CA VAL A 35 15.80 0.21 2.79
C VAL A 35 16.35 0.00 1.37
N PRO A 36 16.73 -1.24 0.99
CA PRO A 36 17.20 -1.50 -0.36
C PRO A 36 16.10 -1.12 -1.36
N PHE A 37 16.46 -0.81 -2.60
CA PHE A 37 15.45 -0.49 -3.61
C PHE A 37 14.63 -1.73 -3.97
N ARG A 38 13.38 -1.52 -4.40
CA ARG A 38 12.53 -2.59 -4.91
C ARG A 38 13.29 -3.35 -6.01
N PRO A 39 13.34 -4.69 -5.96
CA PRO A 39 14.02 -5.46 -7.00
C PRO A 39 13.36 -5.24 -8.36
N THR A 40 14.19 -5.19 -9.38
CA THR A 40 13.76 -5.23 -10.79
C THR A 40 13.07 -6.57 -11.08
N SER A 41 12.16 -6.61 -12.06
CA SER A 41 11.50 -7.87 -12.42
C SER A 41 12.51 -8.89 -12.97
N PRO A 42 12.21 -10.20 -12.93
CA PRO A 42 13.08 -11.24 -13.48
C PRO A 42 13.55 -10.95 -14.91
N TRP A 43 12.62 -10.54 -15.79
CA TRP A 43 12.95 -10.12 -17.16
C TRP A 43 13.85 -8.88 -17.21
N GLN A 44 13.63 -7.88 -16.33
CA GLN A 44 14.51 -6.70 -16.28
C GLN A 44 15.93 -7.06 -15.80
N MET A 45 16.07 -8.02 -14.88
CA MET A 45 17.39 -8.53 -14.48
C MET A 45 18.10 -9.21 -15.65
N PHE A 46 17.40 -10.07 -16.38
CA PHE A 46 17.90 -10.71 -17.59
C PHE A 46 18.28 -9.69 -18.67
N ALA A 47 17.41 -8.73 -18.94
CA ALA A 47 17.68 -7.68 -19.93
C ALA A 47 18.89 -6.83 -19.54
N ALA A 48 19.01 -6.45 -18.26
CA ALA A 48 20.17 -5.70 -17.76
C ALA A 48 21.48 -6.49 -17.92
N GLU A 49 21.46 -7.81 -17.69
CA GLU A 49 22.60 -8.70 -17.91
C GLU A 49 23.00 -8.73 -19.39
N LYS A 50 22.03 -8.89 -20.31
CA LYS A 50 22.25 -8.94 -21.77
C LYS A 50 22.68 -7.61 -22.38
N LEU A 51 22.34 -6.50 -21.73
CA LEU A 51 22.72 -5.14 -22.15
C LEU A 51 24.07 -4.69 -21.58
N LYS A 52 24.65 -5.42 -20.62
CA LYS A 52 25.93 -5.05 -20.00
C LYS A 52 27.05 -5.02 -21.04
N GLY A 53 27.68 -3.86 -21.23
CA GLY A 53 28.81 -3.68 -22.16
C GLY A 53 28.42 -3.43 -23.62
N THR A 54 27.13 -3.24 -23.94
CA THR A 54 26.67 -2.99 -25.31
C THR A 54 26.49 -1.50 -25.61
N LYS A 55 26.96 -1.06 -26.79
CA LYS A 55 26.82 0.33 -27.26
C LYS A 55 25.38 0.63 -27.69
N ASN A 56 24.96 1.88 -27.47
CA ASN A 56 23.57 2.32 -27.38
C ASN A 56 22.85 2.55 -28.73
N GLU A 57 23.49 2.24 -29.86
CA GLU A 57 23.08 2.71 -31.19
C GLU A 57 21.77 2.08 -31.71
N LYS A 58 21.29 0.97 -31.13
CA LYS A 58 20.04 0.29 -31.54
C LYS A 58 19.25 -0.31 -30.35
N MET A 59 19.07 0.45 -29.27
CA MET A 59 18.42 -0.03 -28.04
C MET A 59 17.02 -0.62 -28.26
N GLY A 60 16.21 -0.04 -29.16
CA GLY A 60 14.86 -0.51 -29.46
C GLY A 60 14.83 -1.94 -30.03
N GLN A 61 15.64 -2.20 -31.08
CA GLN A 61 15.76 -3.53 -31.68
C GLN A 61 16.36 -4.53 -30.69
N ARG A 62 17.41 -4.13 -29.97
CA ARG A 62 18.04 -4.95 -28.92
C ARG A 62 17.05 -5.41 -27.85
N MET A 63 16.15 -4.52 -27.40
CA MET A 63 15.17 -4.88 -26.38
C MET A 63 14.10 -5.83 -26.93
N ALA A 64 13.75 -5.72 -28.22
CA ALA A 64 12.87 -6.68 -28.89
C ALA A 64 13.52 -8.06 -28.97
N ASP A 65 14.80 -8.13 -29.36
CA ASP A 65 15.57 -9.38 -29.45
C ASP A 65 15.71 -10.06 -28.07
N ILE A 66 16.04 -9.29 -27.03
CA ILE A 66 16.12 -9.77 -25.64
C ILE A 66 14.75 -10.28 -25.15
N SER A 67 13.65 -9.63 -25.54
CA SER A 67 12.31 -10.09 -25.20
C SER A 67 11.97 -11.42 -25.88
N ALA A 68 12.38 -11.59 -27.15
CA ALA A 68 12.22 -12.86 -27.85
C ALA A 68 13.06 -13.97 -27.18
N GLU A 69 14.31 -13.68 -26.83
CA GLU A 69 15.20 -14.61 -26.12
C GLU A 69 14.61 -15.05 -24.77
N TRP A 70 14.06 -14.11 -23.99
CA TRP A 70 13.39 -14.43 -22.72
C TRP A 70 12.18 -15.35 -22.89
N LYS A 71 11.39 -15.17 -23.96
CA LYS A 71 10.23 -16.03 -24.24
C LYS A 71 10.65 -17.45 -24.60
N SER A 72 11.75 -17.59 -25.35
CA SER A 72 12.33 -18.87 -25.76
C SER A 72 13.16 -19.55 -24.68
N LEU A 73 13.44 -18.87 -23.56
CA LEU A 73 14.25 -19.39 -22.47
C LEU A 73 13.55 -20.56 -21.75
N SER A 74 14.32 -21.54 -21.29
CA SER A 74 13.80 -22.68 -20.53
C SER A 74 13.24 -22.24 -19.17
N GLU A 75 12.31 -23.01 -18.61
CA GLU A 75 11.78 -22.72 -17.27
C GLU A 75 12.87 -22.81 -16.18
N GLN A 76 13.90 -23.62 -16.38
CA GLN A 76 15.05 -23.75 -15.46
C GLN A 76 15.88 -22.46 -15.44
N ASP A 77 16.16 -21.90 -16.61
CA ASP A 77 16.91 -20.65 -16.73
C ASP A 77 16.10 -19.45 -16.22
N LYS A 78 14.78 -19.43 -16.48
CA LYS A 78 13.88 -18.43 -15.89
C LYS A 78 13.85 -18.55 -14.37
N LYS A 79 13.83 -19.77 -13.83
CA LYS A 79 13.76 -20.04 -12.39
C LYS A 79 14.89 -19.34 -11.63
N LYS A 80 16.11 -19.32 -12.16
CA LYS A 80 17.25 -18.57 -11.58
C LYS A 80 16.89 -17.11 -11.30
N TYR A 81 16.29 -16.42 -12.28
CA TYR A 81 15.90 -15.02 -12.14
C TYR A 81 14.72 -14.82 -11.19
N PHE A 82 13.77 -15.77 -11.17
CA PHE A 82 12.65 -15.75 -10.23
C PHE A 82 13.10 -15.96 -8.78
N ASP A 83 14.05 -16.87 -8.54
CA ASP A 83 14.60 -17.13 -7.20
C ASP A 83 15.34 -15.87 -6.68
N ILE A 84 16.20 -15.26 -7.51
CA ILE A 84 16.90 -14.01 -7.15
C ILE A 84 15.91 -12.87 -6.89
N TYR A 85 14.87 -12.76 -7.72
CA TYR A 85 13.82 -11.76 -7.52
C TYR A 85 13.10 -11.96 -6.18
N LYS A 86 12.73 -13.21 -5.88
CA LYS A 86 12.03 -13.58 -4.64
C LYS A 86 12.88 -13.23 -3.42
N GLU A 87 14.15 -13.63 -3.40
CA GLU A 87 15.08 -13.34 -2.31
C GLU A 87 15.24 -11.82 -2.09
N LYS A 88 15.52 -11.07 -3.16
CA LYS A 88 15.66 -9.60 -3.05
C LYS A 88 14.36 -8.93 -2.64
N LYS A 89 13.21 -9.46 -3.07
CA LYS A 89 11.89 -8.94 -2.68
C LYS A 89 11.64 -9.17 -1.19
N GLU A 90 11.96 -10.36 -0.69
CA GLU A 90 11.83 -10.69 0.73
C GLU A 90 12.75 -9.81 1.58
N ALA A 91 14.01 -9.63 1.17
CA ALA A 91 14.95 -8.73 1.85
C ALA A 91 14.46 -7.27 1.86
N HIS A 92 13.92 -6.78 0.73
CA HIS A 92 13.32 -5.45 0.64
C HIS A 92 12.13 -5.30 1.58
N ASP A 93 11.20 -6.25 1.56
CA ASP A 93 9.97 -6.17 2.35
C ASP A 93 10.28 -6.24 3.84
N ALA A 94 11.21 -7.11 4.26
CA ALA A 94 11.68 -7.20 5.64
C ALA A 94 12.38 -5.91 6.10
N ALA A 95 13.25 -5.33 5.27
CA ALA A 95 13.92 -4.07 5.59
C ALA A 95 12.93 -2.89 5.67
N MET A 96 11.94 -2.85 4.76
CA MET A 96 10.86 -1.86 4.78
C MET A 96 10.03 -1.98 6.06
N GLU A 97 9.60 -3.19 6.43
CA GLU A 97 8.84 -3.43 7.65
C GLU A 97 9.62 -3.00 8.89
N LYS A 98 10.90 -3.38 8.99
CA LYS A 98 11.79 -2.97 10.08
C LYS A 98 11.91 -1.45 10.17
N ALA A 99 12.12 -0.77 9.04
CA ALA A 99 12.20 0.68 8.99
C ALA A 99 10.90 1.37 9.46
N LEU A 100 9.75 0.88 8.98
CA LEU A 100 8.45 1.44 9.34
C LEU A 100 8.09 1.21 10.82
N ASN A 101 8.44 0.05 11.38
CA ASN A 101 8.15 -0.27 12.79
C ASN A 101 9.08 0.47 13.76
N ASN A 102 10.34 0.70 13.37
CA ASN A 102 11.31 1.44 14.19
C ASN A 102 11.07 2.96 14.17
N ALA A 103 10.37 3.47 13.16
CA ALA A 103 10.12 4.90 13.04
C ALA A 103 9.08 5.41 14.06
N THR A 104 9.29 6.66 14.48
CA THR A 104 8.38 7.39 15.35
C THR A 104 7.33 8.11 14.52
N SER A 105 6.13 8.32 15.07
CA SER A 105 5.05 9.03 14.39
C SER A 105 5.43 10.47 13.98
N LYS A 106 6.31 11.14 14.75
CA LYS A 106 6.88 12.43 14.38
C LYS A 106 7.73 12.35 13.11
N GLN A 107 8.59 11.34 12.97
CA GLN A 107 9.40 11.13 11.75
C GLN A 107 8.50 10.87 10.54
N PHE A 108 7.43 10.07 10.71
CA PHE A 108 6.44 9.87 9.64
C PHE A 108 5.75 11.17 9.24
N TYR A 109 5.43 12.03 10.20
CA TYR A 109 4.80 13.33 9.92
C TYR A 109 5.75 14.24 9.14
N GLU A 110 6.98 14.43 9.61
CA GLU A 110 8.01 15.26 8.97
C GLU A 110 8.34 14.76 7.55
N GLU A 111 8.54 13.45 7.39
CA GLU A 111 8.78 12.86 6.08
C GLU A 111 7.59 13.08 5.12
N ASN A 112 6.37 12.96 5.62
CA ASN A 112 5.18 13.17 4.81
C ASN A 112 4.97 14.63 4.39
N LEU A 113 5.41 15.60 5.19
CA LEU A 113 5.43 17.02 4.77
C LEU A 113 6.34 17.21 3.55
N LEU A 114 7.52 16.60 3.57
CA LEU A 114 8.46 16.62 2.45
C LEU A 114 7.92 15.87 1.24
N ARG A 115 7.39 14.65 1.43
CA ARG A 115 6.77 13.87 0.34
C ARG A 115 5.63 14.64 -0.31
N LYS A 116 4.80 15.33 0.47
CA LYS A 116 3.75 16.21 -0.06
C LYS A 116 4.34 17.36 -0.89
N LYS A 117 5.38 18.03 -0.39
CA LYS A 117 6.08 19.13 -1.12
C LYS A 117 6.58 18.65 -2.49
N TYR A 118 7.16 17.45 -2.54
CA TYR A 118 7.70 16.86 -3.77
C TYR A 118 6.69 16.01 -4.56
N LYS A 119 5.39 16.05 -4.22
CA LYS A 119 4.30 15.30 -4.90
C LYS A 119 4.53 13.78 -4.96
N LEU A 120 5.13 13.23 -3.91
CA LEU A 120 5.41 11.81 -3.74
C LEU A 120 4.31 11.11 -2.93
N PRO A 121 4.17 9.79 -3.08
CA PRO A 121 3.27 9.00 -2.22
C PRO A 121 3.66 9.13 -0.75
N LEU A 122 2.65 9.36 0.08
CA LEU A 122 2.78 9.46 1.53
C LEU A 122 3.03 8.09 2.16
N LEU A 123 3.88 8.06 3.18
CA LEU A 123 4.06 6.90 4.05
C LEU A 123 2.90 6.80 5.02
N LYS A 124 2.44 5.57 5.23
CA LYS A 124 1.40 5.26 6.20
C LYS A 124 2.07 4.99 7.55
N ASP A 125 1.76 5.82 8.54
CA ASP A 125 2.17 5.58 9.92
C ASP A 125 1.28 4.48 10.54
N PRO A 126 1.86 3.34 11.01
CA PRO A 126 1.12 2.28 11.68
C PRO A 126 0.41 2.72 12.97
N LYS A 127 0.96 3.70 13.69
CA LYS A 127 0.44 4.21 14.98
C LYS A 127 -0.68 5.24 14.80
N LYS A 128 -0.88 5.75 13.58
CA LYS A 128 -1.92 6.73 13.29
C LYS A 128 -3.31 6.09 13.41
N PRO A 129 -4.22 6.63 14.24
CA PRO A 129 -5.57 6.12 14.35
C PRO A 129 -6.26 6.04 12.97
N LYS A 130 -6.90 4.90 12.70
CA LYS A 130 -7.71 4.70 11.48
C LYS A 130 -9.07 5.36 11.65
N LYS A 131 -9.60 5.92 10.56
CA LYS A 131 -10.95 6.48 10.56
C LYS A 131 -11.97 5.37 10.89
N PRO A 132 -12.92 5.62 11.80
CA PRO A 132 -13.93 4.65 12.16
C PRO A 132 -14.94 4.48 11.03
N LEU A 133 -15.71 3.41 11.12
CA LEU A 133 -16.80 3.11 10.19
C LEU A 133 -18.00 4.01 10.48
N ASN A 134 -18.67 4.47 9.42
CA ASN A 134 -19.93 5.19 9.54
C ASN A 134 -21.10 4.21 9.78
N ALA A 135 -22.29 4.73 10.08
CA ALA A 135 -23.48 3.93 10.39
C ALA A 135 -23.80 2.89 9.31
N TYR A 136 -23.74 3.28 8.03
CA TYR A 136 -23.95 2.39 6.90
C TYR A 136 -22.87 1.29 6.82
N MET A 137 -21.60 1.62 7.02
CA MET A 137 -20.51 0.65 6.95
C MET A 137 -20.56 -0.35 8.11
N LEU A 138 -21.04 0.07 9.29
CA LEU A 138 -21.33 -0.83 10.40
C LEU A 138 -22.48 -1.80 10.05
N TYR A 139 -23.54 -1.29 9.43
CA TYR A 139 -24.63 -2.13 8.93
C TYR A 139 -24.14 -3.10 7.84
N PHE A 140 -23.34 -2.62 6.89
CA PHE A 140 -22.73 -3.44 5.85
C PHE A 140 -21.87 -4.56 6.44
N GLN A 141 -21.06 -4.25 7.45
CA GLN A 141 -20.25 -5.28 8.11
C GLN A 141 -21.08 -6.33 8.84
N ALA A 142 -22.25 -5.96 9.36
CA ALA A 142 -23.20 -6.89 9.98
C ALA A 142 -23.94 -7.77 8.95
N LYS A 143 -24.13 -7.28 7.71
CA LYS A 143 -24.94 -7.95 6.67
C LYS A 143 -24.14 -8.58 5.53
N LYS A 144 -22.84 -8.32 5.40
CA LYS A 144 -22.01 -8.85 4.31
C LYS A 144 -21.91 -10.38 4.27
N ASP A 145 -22.10 -11.05 5.41
CA ASP A 145 -22.04 -12.51 5.57
C ASP A 145 -23.43 -13.14 5.69
N ASP A 146 -24.49 -12.36 5.49
CA ASP A 146 -25.87 -12.85 5.53
C ASP A 146 -26.11 -13.85 4.36
N PRO A 147 -26.78 -15.00 4.59
CA PRO A 147 -27.08 -15.96 3.54
C PRO A 147 -27.79 -15.35 2.34
N SER A 148 -28.59 -14.29 2.54
CA SER A 148 -29.32 -13.58 1.48
C SER A 148 -28.41 -12.86 0.46
N VAL A 149 -27.12 -12.68 0.78
CA VAL A 149 -26.14 -12.04 -0.10
C VAL A 149 -24.97 -12.98 -0.44
N TYR A 150 -25.06 -14.26 -0.10
CA TYR A 150 -24.04 -15.25 -0.46
C TYR A 150 -24.05 -15.52 -1.97
N GLY A 151 -22.89 -15.82 -2.56
CA GLY A 151 -22.74 -16.07 -4.01
C GLY A 151 -22.82 -14.84 -4.93
N LEU A 152 -23.35 -13.70 -4.47
CA LEU A 152 -23.39 -12.46 -5.25
C LEU A 152 -22.00 -11.84 -5.42
N THR A 153 -21.80 -11.10 -6.50
CA THR A 153 -20.60 -10.28 -6.69
C THR A 153 -20.54 -9.16 -5.64
N ILE A 154 -19.34 -8.66 -5.33
CA ILE A 154 -19.17 -7.59 -4.31
C ILE A 154 -20.04 -6.37 -4.63
N GLN A 155 -20.19 -6.04 -5.92
CA GLN A 155 -21.01 -4.91 -6.38
C GLN A 155 -22.50 -5.13 -6.09
N GLU A 156 -23.02 -6.31 -6.42
CA GLU A 156 -24.42 -6.67 -6.17
C GLU A 156 -24.74 -6.75 -4.68
N LYS A 157 -23.84 -7.32 -3.87
CA LYS A 157 -23.97 -7.34 -2.41
C LYS A 157 -24.11 -5.92 -1.86
N THR A 158 -23.23 -5.02 -2.31
CA THR A 158 -23.23 -3.62 -1.86
C THR A 158 -24.53 -2.92 -2.24
N LYS A 159 -25.03 -3.12 -3.46
CA LYS A 159 -26.30 -2.54 -3.89
C LYS A 159 -27.48 -3.04 -3.06
N LYS A 160 -27.56 -4.37 -2.82
CA LYS A 160 -28.63 -4.98 -2.03
C LYS A 160 -28.63 -4.51 -0.58
N ILE A 161 -27.46 -4.50 0.06
CA ILE A 161 -27.31 -4.03 1.44
C ILE A 161 -27.61 -2.52 1.55
N ALA A 162 -27.23 -1.72 0.56
CA ALA A 162 -27.58 -0.29 0.51
C ALA A 162 -29.10 -0.08 0.44
N GLN A 163 -29.81 -0.86 -0.36
CA GLN A 163 -31.28 -0.83 -0.43
C GLN A 163 -31.92 -1.22 0.90
N GLN A 164 -31.44 -2.30 1.52
CA GLN A 164 -31.91 -2.73 2.84
C GLN A 164 -31.68 -1.66 3.90
N TYR A 165 -30.52 -1.01 3.90
CA TYR A 165 -30.23 0.08 4.82
C TYR A 165 -31.14 1.29 4.59
N ALA A 166 -31.45 1.63 3.34
CA ALA A 166 -32.35 2.73 3.02
C ALA A 166 -33.78 2.48 3.53
N GLN A 167 -34.26 1.25 3.45
CA GLN A 167 -35.59 0.81 3.90
C GLN A 167 -35.67 0.52 5.40
N LEU A 168 -34.54 0.51 6.11
CA LEU A 168 -34.48 0.20 7.54
C LEU A 168 -35.25 1.24 8.37
N PRO A 169 -36.01 0.82 9.42
CA PRO A 169 -36.71 1.76 10.29
C PRO A 169 -35.73 2.67 11.02
N GLU A 170 -36.20 3.88 11.35
CA GLU A 170 -35.37 4.91 11.99
C GLU A 170 -34.82 4.46 13.35
N SER A 171 -35.56 3.62 14.08
CA SER A 171 -35.11 3.05 15.36
C SER A 171 -33.83 2.22 15.21
N GLU A 172 -33.75 1.37 14.19
CA GLU A 172 -32.57 0.54 13.93
C GLU A 172 -31.43 1.38 13.35
N LYS A 173 -31.74 2.31 12.42
CA LYS A 173 -30.73 3.26 11.90
C LYS A 173 -30.11 4.10 13.01
N LYS A 174 -30.91 4.52 13.99
CA LYS A 174 -30.45 5.27 15.16
C LYS A 174 -29.44 4.47 15.98
N SER A 175 -29.67 3.17 16.20
CA SER A 175 -28.70 2.31 16.89
C SER A 175 -27.34 2.28 16.19
N PHE A 176 -27.32 2.13 14.86
CA PHE A 176 -26.06 2.16 14.09
C PHE A 176 -25.41 3.55 14.08
N THR A 177 -26.23 4.60 14.06
CA THR A 177 -25.77 6.00 14.11
C THR A 177 -25.13 6.33 15.45
N GLU A 178 -25.75 5.93 16.57
CA GLU A 178 -25.19 6.08 17.91
C GLU A 178 -23.87 5.32 18.07
N LYS A 179 -23.80 4.07 17.56
CA LYS A 179 -22.54 3.30 17.53
C LYS A 179 -21.46 4.00 16.71
N ALA A 180 -21.80 4.51 15.52
CA ALA A 180 -20.86 5.26 14.68
C ALA A 180 -20.38 6.54 15.37
N ASN A 181 -21.27 7.28 16.04
CA ASN A 181 -20.93 8.49 16.78
C ASN A 181 -19.97 8.21 17.93
N LYS A 182 -20.23 7.17 18.74
CA LYS A 182 -19.31 6.74 19.80
C LYS A 182 -17.92 6.39 19.26
N LEU A 183 -17.85 5.61 18.17
CA LEU A 183 -16.57 5.30 17.52
C LEU A 183 -15.87 6.55 16.97
N HIS A 184 -16.61 7.52 16.46
CA HIS A 184 -16.10 8.80 16.01
C HIS A 184 -15.54 9.65 17.16
N GLU A 185 -16.19 9.68 18.32
CA GLU A 185 -15.72 10.38 19.51
C GLU A 185 -14.42 9.77 20.04
N GLU A 186 -14.37 8.44 20.17
CA GLU A 186 -13.15 7.73 20.55
C GLU A 186 -12.00 7.99 19.56
N TYR A 187 -12.31 7.96 18.26
CA TYR A 187 -11.35 8.28 17.22
C TYR A 187 -10.83 9.71 17.35
N ARG A 188 -11.71 10.68 17.60
CA ARG A 188 -11.31 12.10 17.80
C ARG A 188 -10.36 12.24 18.97
N LYS A 189 -10.63 11.58 20.10
CA LYS A 189 -9.73 11.57 21.28
C LYS A 189 -8.37 10.97 20.94
N LYS A 190 -8.33 9.77 20.34
CA LYS A 190 -7.09 9.10 19.92
C LYS A 190 -6.31 9.92 18.89
N LEU A 191 -7.00 10.57 17.95
CA LEU A 191 -6.38 11.41 16.93
C LEU A 191 -5.80 12.69 17.53
N ALA A 192 -6.47 13.30 18.51
CA ALA A 192 -5.96 14.47 19.22
C ALA A 192 -4.67 14.13 19.99
N GLU A 193 -4.66 13.00 20.71
CA GLU A 193 -3.46 12.50 21.38
C GLU A 193 -2.33 12.23 20.38
N TYR A 194 -2.62 11.53 19.28
CA TYR A 194 -1.66 11.30 18.20
C TYR A 194 -1.11 12.61 17.63
N ASN A 195 -1.97 13.60 17.36
CA ASN A 195 -1.56 14.91 16.85
C ASN A 195 -0.64 15.64 17.85
N ARG A 196 -0.91 15.52 19.16
CA ARG A 196 -0.05 16.04 20.22
C ARG A 196 1.32 15.37 20.19
N LEU A 197 1.38 14.05 20.06
CA LEU A 197 2.64 13.27 20.00
C LEU A 197 3.51 13.65 18.79
N VAL A 198 2.90 13.96 17.64
CA VAL A 198 3.65 14.36 16.43
C VAL A 198 3.97 15.85 16.38
N GLY A 199 3.51 16.65 17.35
CA GLY A 199 3.73 18.11 17.38
C GLY A 199 2.99 18.86 16.27
N LYS A 200 1.87 18.32 15.77
CA LYS A 200 1.07 19.00 14.76
C LYS A 200 0.27 20.12 15.44
N PRO A 201 0.33 21.37 14.94
CA PRO A 201 -0.46 22.45 15.52
C PRO A 201 -1.94 22.08 15.46
N SER A 202 -2.66 22.26 16.57
CA SER A 202 -4.12 22.18 16.58
C SER A 202 -4.62 23.22 15.58
N LYS A 203 -5.44 22.78 14.62
CA LYS A 203 -6.24 23.73 13.86
C LYS A 203 -7.35 24.17 14.80
N GLU A 204 -7.21 25.37 15.35
CA GLU A 204 -8.31 26.14 15.92
C GLU A 204 -9.39 26.36 14.85
#